data_AF-A0A351CYU8-F1
#
_entry.id   AF-A0A351CYU8-F1
#
_cell.length_a   1.000
_cell.length_b   1.000
_cell.length_c   1.000
_cell.angle_alpha   90.00
_cell.angle_beta   90.00
_cell.angle_gamma   90.00
#
_symmetry.space_group_name_H-M   'P 1'
#
loop_
_entity.id
_entity.type
_entity.pdbx_description
1 polymer ?
#
loop_
_entity_poly.entity_id
_entity_poly.type
_entity_poly.pdbx_seq_one_letter_code
_entity_poly.pdbx_strand_id
1 'polypeptide(L)'
;MKTKLIIALSVQLLLSPAQLIADGDVSEVSVLEVMENVITPATNILWAADDPQTDEEWKALDNAATTMIAITSFLKHGGNGPSDQDWASQPTWQALT
;
A
#
# COMPACT_ATOMS: atom_id res chain seq x y z
N MET A 1 -28.73 -36.55 -43.68
CA MET A 1 -29.85 -35.66 -44.09
C MET A 1 -30.76 -35.43 -42.89
N LYS A 2 -31.08 -34.14 -42.60
CA LYS A 2 -32.22 -33.62 -41.80
C LYS A 2 -32.03 -33.41 -40.28
N THR A 3 -31.49 -32.24 -39.97
CA THR A 3 -31.85 -31.22 -38.94
C THR A 3 -33.00 -31.51 -37.97
N LYS A 4 -32.79 -31.25 -36.66
CA LYS A 4 -33.61 -30.42 -35.72
C LYS A 4 -32.70 -29.98 -34.55
N LEU A 5 -32.14 -28.77 -34.53
CA LEU A 5 -32.72 -27.53 -33.98
C LEU A 5 -33.42 -27.72 -32.63
N ILE A 6 -32.78 -27.25 -31.55
CA ILE A 6 -33.27 -26.32 -30.51
C ILE A 6 -32.19 -26.31 -29.42
N ILE A 7 -31.34 -25.28 -29.39
CA ILE A 7 -30.58 -24.94 -28.18
C ILE A 7 -30.89 -23.47 -27.90
N ALA A 8 -31.44 -23.27 -26.72
CA ALA A 8 -31.98 -22.02 -26.23
C ALA A 8 -30.95 -20.88 -26.31
N LEU A 9 -31.39 -19.78 -26.88
CA LEU A 9 -30.70 -18.50 -26.89
C LEU A 9 -30.78 -17.90 -25.47
N SER A 10 -29.83 -18.25 -24.61
CA SER A 10 -29.60 -17.52 -23.36
C SER A 10 -28.80 -16.26 -23.69
N VAL A 11 -29.50 -15.16 -23.95
CA VAL A 11 -28.90 -13.82 -23.91
C VAL A 11 -28.50 -13.57 -22.47
N GLN A 12 -27.25 -13.86 -22.12
CA GLN A 12 -26.68 -13.38 -20.88
C GLN A 12 -26.52 -11.87 -21.02
N LEU A 13 -27.43 -11.16 -20.37
CA LEU A 13 -27.40 -9.74 -20.16
C LEU A 13 -26.06 -9.41 -19.48
N LEU A 14 -25.11 -8.88 -20.25
CA LEU A 14 -23.86 -8.34 -19.74
C LEU A 14 -24.21 -7.10 -18.91
N LEU A 15 -24.54 -7.33 -17.64
CA LEU A 15 -24.52 -6.31 -16.63
C LEU A 15 -23.04 -6.02 -16.35
N SER A 16 -22.42 -5.21 -17.21
CA SER A 16 -21.15 -4.60 -16.87
C SER A 16 -21.45 -3.59 -15.75
N PRO A 17 -21.01 -3.79 -14.49
CA PRO A 17 -20.84 -2.63 -13.64
C PRO A 17 -19.84 -1.76 -14.39
N ALA A 18 -20.25 -0.53 -14.73
CA ALA A 18 -19.29 0.51 -15.01
C ALA A 18 -18.33 0.47 -13.82
N GLN A 19 -17.12 -0.04 -14.05
CA GLN A 19 -16.06 0.03 -13.08
C GLN A 19 -15.92 1.53 -12.86
N LEU A 20 -16.38 2.01 -11.71
CA LEU A 20 -15.87 3.25 -11.15
C LEU A 20 -14.36 3.09 -11.29
N ILE A 21 -13.79 3.85 -12.20
CA ILE A 21 -12.38 4.18 -12.12
C ILE A 21 -12.33 4.88 -10.77
N ALA A 22 -11.94 4.12 -9.74
CA ALA A 22 -11.52 4.72 -8.50
C ALA A 22 -10.41 5.65 -8.94
N ASP A 23 -10.70 6.95 -8.92
CA ASP A 23 -9.68 7.98 -9.04
C ASP A 23 -8.59 7.53 -8.07
N GLY A 24 -7.42 7.20 -8.61
CA GLY A 24 -6.35 6.60 -7.80
C GLY A 24 -6.15 7.53 -6.62
N ASP A 25 -6.40 7.02 -5.41
CA ASP A 25 -6.42 7.81 -4.18
C ASP A 25 -5.08 8.54 -4.05
N VAL A 26 -5.06 9.80 -4.49
CA VAL A 26 -3.84 10.59 -4.53
C VAL A 26 -3.55 10.92 -3.07
N SER A 27 -2.50 10.34 -2.52
CA SER A 27 -2.19 10.56 -1.10
C SER A 27 -2.10 12.05 -0.79
N GLU A 28 -2.72 12.50 0.30
CA GLU A 28 -2.63 13.91 0.71
C GLU A 28 -1.25 14.31 1.24
N VAL A 29 -0.36 13.34 1.46
CA VAL A 29 1.00 13.53 2.00
C VAL A 29 2.08 13.03 1.05
N SER A 30 3.25 13.65 1.11
CA SER A 30 4.42 13.23 0.35
C SER A 30 5.23 12.17 1.09
N VAL A 31 6.01 11.38 0.34
CA VAL A 31 6.98 10.43 0.90
C VAL A 31 8.00 11.17 1.75
N LEU A 32 8.43 12.37 1.36
CA LEU A 32 9.36 13.17 2.16
C LEU A 32 8.78 13.51 3.55
N GLU A 33 7.52 13.95 3.60
CA GLU A 33 6.86 14.26 4.89
C GLU A 33 6.72 13.02 5.77
N VAL A 34 6.39 11.86 5.19
CA VAL A 34 6.33 10.60 5.93
C VAL A 34 7.72 10.14 6.39
N MET A 35 8.74 10.33 5.56
CA MET A 35 10.13 10.03 5.89
C MET A 35 10.61 10.86 7.08
N GLU A 36 10.36 12.17 7.07
CA GLU A 36 10.83 13.09 8.11
C GLU A 36 10.04 12.96 9.41
N ASN A 37 8.71 12.84 9.33
CA ASN A 37 7.84 12.95 10.50
C ASN A 37 7.45 11.59 11.11
N VAL A 38 7.63 10.49 10.39
CA VAL A 38 7.17 9.17 10.84
C VAL A 38 8.28 8.14 10.81
N ILE A 39 8.91 7.91 9.65
CA ILE A 39 9.94 6.88 9.49
C ILE A 39 11.18 7.25 10.30
N THR A 40 11.73 8.46 10.13
CA THR A 40 12.96 8.87 10.81
C THR A 40 12.85 8.79 12.34
N PRO A 41 11.79 9.31 13.00
CA PRO A 41 11.62 9.15 14.44
C PRO A 41 11.50 7.67 14.87
N ALA A 42 10.74 6.86 14.15
CA ALA A 42 10.57 5.44 14.47
C ALA A 42 11.91 4.68 14.32
N THR A 43 12.65 4.91 13.24
CA THR A 43 13.95 4.26 13.02
C THR A 43 14.99 4.73 14.04
N ASN A 44 14.95 6.00 14.46
CA ASN A 44 15.83 6.49 15.53
C ASN A 44 15.58 5.75 16.85
N ILE A 45 14.31 5.49 17.21
CA ILE A 45 13.97 4.70 18.40
C ILE A 45 14.53 3.27 18.26
N LEU A 46 14.31 2.63 17.11
CA LEU A 46 14.78 1.26 16.86
C LEU A 46 16.31 1.14 16.89
N TRP A 47 17.04 2.12 16.33
CA TRP A 47 18.50 2.11 16.29
C TRP A 47 19.17 2.56 17.59
N ALA A 48 18.50 3.40 18.37
CA ALA A 48 19.00 3.83 19.68
C ALA A 48 18.73 2.79 20.78
N ALA A 49 17.99 1.73 20.48
CA ALA A 49 17.67 0.66 21.42
C ALA A 49 18.94 -0.07 21.86
N ASP A 50 19.23 0.00 23.16
CA ASP A 50 20.30 -0.79 23.79
C ASP A 50 19.75 -1.40 25.08
N ASP A 51 19.72 -2.73 25.12
CA ASP A 51 19.29 -3.57 26.26
C ASP A 51 18.03 -3.06 27.02
N PRO A 52 16.84 -2.98 26.40
CA PRO A 52 15.61 -2.52 27.07
C PRO A 52 15.24 -3.40 28.27
N GLN A 53 15.08 -2.80 29.46
CA GLN A 53 14.84 -3.51 30.72
C GLN A 53 13.42 -3.33 31.25
N THR A 54 12.72 -2.29 30.80
CA THR A 54 11.39 -1.92 31.32
C THR A 54 10.30 -2.18 30.30
N ASP A 55 9.07 -2.39 30.78
CA ASP A 55 7.90 -2.55 29.91
C ASP A 55 7.68 -1.30 29.05
N GLU A 56 7.96 -0.11 29.58
CA GLU A 56 7.88 1.15 28.85
C GLU A 56 8.88 1.23 27.69
N GLU A 57 10.13 0.79 27.90
CA GLU A 57 11.15 0.74 26.84
C GLU A 57 10.77 -0.27 25.75
N TRP A 58 10.33 -1.47 26.15
CA TRP A 58 9.83 -2.48 25.20
C TRP A 58 8.64 -1.97 24.40
N LYS A 59 7.71 -1.27 25.05
CA LYS A 59 6.55 -0.69 24.39
C LYS A 59 6.94 0.40 23.38
N ALA A 60 7.95 1.21 23.67
CA ALA A 60 8.44 2.19 22.72
C ALA A 60 8.99 1.54 21.43
N LEU A 61 9.72 0.43 21.57
CA LEU A 61 10.23 -0.35 20.44
C LEU A 61 9.11 -1.02 19.64
N ASP A 62 8.15 -1.63 20.33
CA ASP A 62 7.00 -2.28 19.69
C ASP A 62 6.17 -1.29 18.87
N ASN A 63 5.90 -0.11 19.44
CA ASN A 63 5.22 0.97 18.73
C ASN A 63 6.01 1.41 17.48
N ALA A 64 7.32 1.63 17.61
CA ALA A 64 8.15 2.06 16.49
C ALA A 64 8.21 1.00 15.37
N ALA A 65 8.33 -0.28 15.72
CA ALA A 65 8.30 -1.39 14.78
C ALA A 65 6.94 -1.49 14.08
N THR A 66 5.84 -1.39 14.84
CA THR A 66 4.47 -1.40 14.30
C THR A 66 4.24 -0.24 13.34
N THR A 67 4.72 0.96 13.67
CA THR A 67 4.71 2.13 12.79
C THR A 67 5.43 1.83 11.47
N MET A 68 6.63 1.25 11.51
CA MET A 68 7.38 0.89 10.29
C MET A 68 6.62 -0.12 9.41
N ILE A 69 5.99 -1.12 10.00
CA ILE A 69 5.18 -2.10 9.27
C ILE A 69 3.98 -1.42 8.60
N ALA A 70 3.27 -0.56 9.33
CA ALA A 70 2.07 0.11 8.81
C ALA A 70 2.36 1.02 7.60
N ILE A 71 3.54 1.63 7.54
CA ILE A 71 3.92 2.59 6.48
C ILE A 71 4.32 1.89 5.17
N THR A 72 4.64 0.60 5.20
CA THR A 72 5.05 -0.16 4.00
C THR A 72 4.04 -0.04 2.86
N SER A 73 2.75 -0.10 3.15
CA SER A 73 1.69 0.06 2.14
C SER A 73 1.70 1.46 1.52
N PHE A 74 1.90 2.50 2.32
CA PHE A 74 2.00 3.88 1.81
C PHE A 74 3.18 4.02 0.84
N LEU A 75 4.38 3.53 1.22
CA LEU A 75 5.57 3.63 0.37
C LEU A 75 5.43 2.89 -0.96
N LYS A 76 4.64 1.81 -1.00
CA LYS A 76 4.35 1.06 -2.22
C LYS A 76 3.51 1.85 -3.23
N HIS A 77 2.58 2.67 -2.74
CA HIS A 77 1.71 3.49 -3.59
C HIS A 77 2.31 4.87 -3.88
N GLY A 78 3.27 5.30 -3.06
CA GLY A 78 3.85 6.64 -3.14
C GLY A 78 2.93 7.72 -2.55
N GLY A 79 3.51 8.89 -2.35
CA GLY A 79 2.83 10.11 -1.90
C GLY A 79 2.49 11.05 -3.07
N ASN A 80 2.25 12.32 -2.74
CA ASN A 80 2.02 13.41 -3.70
C ASN A 80 3.24 14.29 -3.99
N GLY A 81 4.43 13.89 -3.52
CA GLY A 81 5.66 14.58 -3.80
C GLY A 81 6.03 14.52 -5.29
N PRO A 82 6.89 15.42 -5.79
CA PRO A 82 7.16 15.59 -7.22
C PRO A 82 7.64 14.35 -7.96
N SER A 83 8.23 13.38 -7.25
CA SER A 83 8.77 12.14 -7.82
C SER A 83 8.23 10.88 -7.15
N ASP A 84 7.28 11.03 -6.22
CA ASP A 84 6.85 9.92 -5.37
C ASP A 84 6.15 8.82 -6.18
N GLN A 85 5.31 9.21 -7.13
CA GLN A 85 4.63 8.30 -8.05
C GLN A 85 5.62 7.63 -9.02
N ASP A 86 6.63 8.38 -9.48
CA ASP A 86 7.69 7.84 -10.35
C ASP A 86 8.49 6.77 -9.61
N TRP A 87 8.85 7.01 -8.34
CA TRP A 87 9.52 6.03 -7.50
C TRP A 87 8.65 4.80 -7.23
N ALA A 88 7.40 5.01 -6.84
CA ALA A 88 6.44 3.92 -6.60
C ALA A 88 6.26 3.06 -7.85
N SER A 89 6.30 3.65 -9.05
CA SER A 89 6.15 2.90 -10.31
C SER A 89 7.35 2.02 -10.69
N GLN A 90 8.52 2.16 -10.04
CA GLN A 90 9.69 1.40 -10.46
C GLN A 90 9.54 -0.09 -10.10
N PRO A 91 9.84 -1.02 -11.03
CA PRO A 91 9.68 -2.45 -10.79
C PRO A 91 10.44 -2.98 -9.57
N THR A 92 11.59 -2.38 -9.24
CA THR A 92 12.39 -2.74 -8.07
C THR A 92 11.68 -2.47 -6.76
N TRP A 93 10.91 -1.37 -6.67
CA TRP A 93 10.14 -1.03 -5.48
C TRP A 93 8.89 -1.89 -5.34
N GLN A 94 8.25 -2.27 -6.46
CA GLN A 94 7.10 -3.17 -6.46
C GLN A 94 7.44 -4.63 -6.14
N ALA A 95 8.72 -5.04 -6.28
CA ALA A 95 9.18 -6.39 -6.03
C ALA A 95 9.44 -6.70 -4.53
N LEU A 96 9.43 -5.67 -3.67
CA LEU A 96 9.59 -5.83 -2.22
C LEU A 96 8.23 -6.20 -1.61
N THR A 97 7.88 -7.48 -1.67
CA THR A 97 6.71 -8.11 -1.03
C THR A 97 7.11 -9.41 -0.36
#